data_AF-A0AAU9U3C6-F1
#
_entry.id   AF-A0AAU9U3C6-F1
#
_cell.length_a   1.000
_cell.length_b   1.000
_cell.length_c   1.000
_cell.angle_alpha   90.00
_cell.angle_beta   90.00
_cell.angle_gamma   90.00
#
_symmetry.space_group_name_H-M   'P 1'
#
loop_
_entity.id
_entity.type
_entity.pdbx_description
1 polymer ?
#
loop_
_entity_poly.entity_id
_entity_poly.type
_entity_poly.pdbx_seq_one_letter_code
_entity_poly.pdbx_strand_id
1 'polypeptide(L)'
;MIKEATISAQRVVKKIKNRWCNLRGSFMKELRKQKKDNMKREAGHLVKRRKRYEYFDNMLFLKDTINGGDETRDSDDSADPYDSSYQPEAISDYGESSSDVKNVHTRNNTLEEKVLDMLKVIKEDEDDEDRQFILSLVPTLRNLNEKQKLTARIEILEVLQNISFEQN
;
A
#
# COMPACT_ATOMS: atom_id res chain seq x y z
N MET A 1 -33.84 -10.72 14.30
CA MET A 1 -33.16 -10.53 13.00
C MET A 1 -32.48 -9.16 12.84
N ILE A 2 -33.17 -8.02 12.73
CA ILE A 2 -32.49 -6.73 12.46
C ILE A 2 -31.49 -6.34 13.57
N LYS A 3 -31.84 -6.56 14.85
CA LYS A 3 -30.96 -6.25 15.99
C LYS A 3 -29.68 -7.11 16.05
N GLU A 4 -29.75 -8.36 15.60
CA GLU A 4 -28.62 -9.30 15.63
C GLU A 4 -27.58 -8.98 14.56
N ALA A 5 -28.03 -8.56 13.37
CA ALA A 5 -27.15 -8.10 12.30
C ALA A 5 -26.34 -6.86 12.72
N THR A 6 -26.97 -5.91 13.41
CA THR A 6 -26.29 -4.70 13.92
C THR A 6 -25.24 -5.00 14.99
N ILE A 7 -25.54 -5.93 15.90
CA ILE A 7 -24.59 -6.34 16.95
C ILE A 7 -23.37 -7.05 16.33
N SER A 8 -23.60 -7.90 15.32
CA SER A 8 -22.52 -8.57 14.58
C SER A 8 -21.61 -7.56 13.86
N ALA A 9 -22.19 -6.57 13.17
CA ALA A 9 -21.45 -5.52 12.49
C ALA A 9 -20.59 -4.70 13.48
N GLN A 10 -21.13 -4.31 14.64
CA GLN A 10 -20.38 -3.59 15.67
C GLN A 10 -19.20 -4.41 16.22
N ARG A 11 -19.36 -5.73 16.38
CA ARG A 11 -18.28 -6.62 16.81
C ARG A 11 -17.15 -6.70 15.78
N VAL A 12 -17.49 -6.76 14.50
CA VAL A 12 -16.50 -6.76 13.40
C VAL A 12 -15.74 -5.43 13.38
N VAL A 13 -16.44 -4.29 13.44
CA VAL A 13 -15.80 -2.96 13.49
C VAL A 13 -14.86 -2.85 14.68
N LYS A 14 -15.26 -3.32 15.87
CA LYS A 14 -14.40 -3.31 17.07
C LYS A 14 -13.14 -4.16 16.87
N LYS A 15 -13.27 -5.37 16.28
CA LYS A 15 -12.13 -6.23 15.96
C LYS A 15 -11.16 -5.57 14.99
N ILE A 16 -11.66 -4.92 13.94
CA ILE A 16 -10.83 -4.21 12.95
C ILE A 16 -10.09 -3.05 13.61
N LYS A 17 -10.79 -2.23 14.40
CA LYS A 17 -10.17 -1.12 15.13
C LYS A 17 -9.08 -1.61 16.08
N ASN A 18 -9.34 -2.67 16.84
CA ASN A 18 -8.34 -3.24 17.75
C ASN A 18 -7.13 -3.78 16.98
N ARG A 19 -7.35 -4.50 15.87
CA ARG A 19 -6.25 -5.00 15.03
C ARG A 19 -5.42 -3.85 14.48
N TRP A 20 -6.05 -2.78 14.02
CA TRP A 20 -5.38 -1.59 13.54
C TRP A 20 -4.56 -0.89 14.64
N CYS A 21 -5.14 -0.69 15.82
CA CYS A 21 -4.43 -0.13 16.97
C CYS A 21 -3.20 -0.97 17.35
N ASN A 22 -3.34 -2.29 17.38
CA ASN A 22 -2.23 -3.20 17.68
C ASN A 22 -1.13 -3.11 16.62
N LEU A 23 -1.50 -3.06 15.34
CA LEU A 23 -0.55 -2.96 14.22
C LEU A 23 0.22 -1.64 14.28
N ARG A 24 -0.49 -0.52 14.49
CA ARG A 24 0.10 0.82 14.65
C ARG A 24 0.99 0.91 15.89
N GLY A 25 0.57 0.30 17.01
CA GLY A 25 1.36 0.21 18.24
C GLY A 25 2.67 -0.58 18.06
N SER A 26 2.62 -1.72 17.37
CA SER A 26 3.82 -2.48 17.01
C SER A 26 4.78 -1.68 16.12
N PHE A 27 4.25 -0.96 15.13
CA PHE A 27 5.05 -0.08 14.28
C PHE A 27 5.72 1.07 15.05
N MET A 28 5.00 1.74 15.95
CA MET A 28 5.57 2.79 16.79
C MET A 28 6.66 2.26 17.72
N LYS A 29 6.45 1.08 18.32
CA LYS A 29 7.47 0.39 19.12
C LYS A 29 8.70 0.07 18.27
N GLU A 30 8.51 -0.37 17.04
CA GLU A 30 9.60 -0.67 16.10
C GLU A 30 10.39 0.59 15.71
N LEU A 31 9.74 1.73 15.44
CA LEU A 31 10.41 3.02 15.18
C LEU A 31 11.28 3.46 16.36
N ARG A 32 10.74 3.39 17.59
CA ARG A 32 11.50 3.73 18.80
C ARG A 32 12.72 2.83 18.98
N LYS A 33 12.57 1.53 18.70
CA LYS A 33 13.69 0.58 18.73
C LYS A 33 14.75 0.93 17.69
N GLN A 34 14.36 1.24 16.44
CA GLN A 34 15.31 1.65 15.40
C GLN A 34 16.05 2.95 15.77
N LYS A 35 15.36 3.96 16.31
CA LYS A 35 16.00 5.20 16.78
C LYS A 35 17.04 4.91 17.87
N LYS A 36 16.70 4.06 18.86
CA LYS A 36 17.63 3.65 19.93
C LYS A 36 18.81 2.84 19.41
N ASP A 37 18.58 1.93 18.47
CA ASP A 37 19.65 1.13 17.86
C ASP A 37 20.58 1.99 16.99
N ASN A 38 20.05 3.01 16.32
CA ASN A 38 20.86 3.98 15.57
C ASN A 38 21.72 4.81 16.53
N MET A 39 21.13 5.36 17.59
CA MET A 39 21.84 6.13 18.61
C MET A 39 22.97 5.32 19.26
N LYS A 40 22.73 4.03 19.56
CA LYS A 40 23.76 3.13 20.09
C LYS A 40 24.90 2.90 19.10
N ARG A 41 24.58 2.73 17.81
CA ARG A 41 25.58 2.55 16.75
C ARG A 41 26.43 3.81 16.57
N GLU A 42 25.81 4.98 16.63
CA GLU A 42 26.51 6.28 16.60
C GLU A 42 27.44 6.45 17.79
N ALA A 43 27.04 5.99 18.97
CA ALA A 43 27.88 5.96 20.17
C ALA A 43 28.94 4.82 20.17
N GLY A 44 29.12 4.11 19.04
CA GLY A 44 30.13 3.07 18.90
C GLY A 44 29.81 1.74 19.59
N HIS A 45 28.59 1.55 20.11
CA HIS A 45 28.17 0.29 20.72
C HIS A 45 27.79 -0.75 19.67
N LEU A 46 28.15 -2.02 19.92
CA LEU A 46 27.73 -3.16 19.11
C LEU A 46 26.23 -3.44 19.33
N VAL A 47 25.45 -3.32 18.26
CA VAL A 47 24.02 -3.67 18.25
C VAL A 47 23.82 -5.01 17.54
N LYS A 48 23.23 -5.98 18.23
CA LYS A 48 22.90 -7.29 17.65
C LYS A 48 21.85 -7.13 16.54
N ARG A 49 22.03 -7.86 15.43
CA ARG A 49 21.03 -7.90 14.35
C ARG A 49 19.75 -8.54 14.89
N ARG A 50 18.63 -7.85 14.74
CA ARG A 50 17.30 -8.33 15.11
C ARG A 50 16.43 -8.53 13.88
N LYS A 51 15.48 -9.46 13.97
CA LYS A 51 14.45 -9.63 12.93
C LYS A 51 13.60 -8.36 12.88
N ARG A 52 13.50 -7.74 11.71
CA ARG A 52 12.62 -6.58 11.51
C ARG A 52 11.17 -7.02 11.66
N TYR A 53 10.34 -6.12 12.20
CA TYR A 53 8.90 -6.33 12.23
C TYR A 53 8.37 -6.50 10.80
N GLU A 54 7.65 -7.58 10.55
CA GLU A 54 7.29 -8.03 9.20
C GLU A 54 6.47 -7.00 8.42
N TYR A 55 5.59 -6.25 9.10
CA TYR A 55 4.76 -5.22 8.48
C TYR A 55 5.38 -3.82 8.56
N PHE A 56 6.66 -3.71 8.89
CA PHE A 56 7.31 -2.41 9.07
C PHE A 56 7.31 -1.60 7.77
N ASP A 57 7.72 -2.21 6.67
CA ASP A 57 7.85 -1.54 5.37
C ASP A 57 6.46 -1.10 4.85
N ASN A 58 5.44 -1.93 5.03
CA ASN A 58 4.05 -1.62 4.68
C ASN A 58 3.45 -0.48 5.52
N MET A 59 4.07 -0.14 6.65
CA MET A 59 3.60 0.91 7.57
C MET A 59 4.43 2.19 7.49
N LEU A 60 5.45 2.26 6.63
CA LEU A 60 6.31 3.45 6.51
C LEU A 60 5.55 4.74 6.18
N PHE A 61 4.44 4.64 5.43
CA PHE A 61 3.58 5.79 5.12
C PHE A 61 3.00 6.48 6.37
N LEU A 62 2.93 5.78 7.51
CA LEU A 62 2.44 6.35 8.78
C LEU A 62 3.47 7.29 9.42
N LYS A 63 4.74 7.22 9.03
CA LYS A 63 5.83 8.01 9.62
C LYS A 63 5.53 9.51 9.58
N ASP A 64 5.07 10.02 8.44
CA ASP A 64 4.82 11.45 8.27
C ASP A 64 3.60 11.92 9.08
N THR A 65 2.59 11.06 9.23
CA THR A 65 1.39 11.37 10.03
C THR A 65 1.64 11.38 11.53
N ILE A 66 2.67 10.67 12.01
CA ILE A 66 2.96 10.53 13.44
C ILE A 66 3.91 11.63 13.92
N ASN A 67 4.82 12.12 13.06
CA ASN A 67 5.77 13.17 13.41
C ASN A 67 5.12 14.57 13.52
N GLY A 68 3.91 14.75 13.01
CA GLY A 68 3.16 16.02 13.11
C GLY A 68 2.50 16.29 14.47
N GLY A 69 2.60 15.36 15.43
CA GLY A 69 2.02 15.48 16.76
C GLY A 69 3.07 15.33 17.86
N ASP A 70 3.57 16.47 18.32
CA ASP A 70 4.18 16.69 19.65
C ASP A 70 5.51 15.94 19.94
N GLU A 71 6.64 16.64 19.72
CA GLU A 71 7.97 16.25 20.20
C GLU A 71 8.20 16.51 21.70
N THR A 72 7.15 16.57 22.53
CA THR A 72 7.32 16.77 23.97
C THR A 72 6.57 15.71 24.78
N ARG A 73 7.31 14.63 25.13
CA ARG A 73 7.22 13.93 26.42
C ARG A 73 8.26 12.81 26.49
N ASP A 74 9.49 13.21 26.76
CA ASP A 74 10.36 12.41 27.60
C ASP A 74 9.81 12.49 29.03
N SER A 75 9.30 11.37 29.55
CA SER A 75 9.61 10.84 30.88
C SER A 75 8.55 9.83 31.32
N ASP A 76 9.08 8.75 31.88
CA ASP A 76 8.57 7.98 33.01
C ASP A 76 7.60 6.81 32.81
N ASP A 77 7.88 5.83 33.65
CA ASP A 77 7.34 4.50 33.83
C ASP A 77 5.80 4.48 33.97
N SER A 78 5.17 3.59 33.21
CA SER A 78 3.83 3.10 33.55
C SER A 78 3.66 1.73 32.92
N ALA A 79 3.80 0.73 33.78
CA ALA A 79 3.29 -0.61 33.58
C ALA A 79 1.81 -0.54 33.12
N ASP A 80 1.51 -1.09 31.95
CA ASP A 80 0.14 -1.26 31.44
C ASP A 80 -0.31 -2.72 31.72
N PRO A 81 -1.40 -2.95 32.49
CA PRO A 81 -1.69 -4.21 33.17
C PRO A 81 -2.49 -5.18 32.30
N TYR A 82 -1.94 -5.59 31.16
CA TYR A 82 -2.48 -6.71 30.38
C TYR A 82 -1.37 -7.62 29.87
N ASP A 83 -0.64 -8.19 30.84
CA ASP A 83 0.04 -9.46 30.69
C ASP A 83 -0.99 -10.59 30.87
N SER A 84 -1.46 -11.17 29.77
CA SER A 84 -2.11 -12.48 29.84
C SER A 84 -2.09 -13.19 28.48
N SER A 85 -1.48 -14.38 28.51
CA SER A 85 -1.46 -15.45 27.50
C SER A 85 -0.40 -15.35 26.38
N TYR A 86 0.86 -15.49 26.77
CA TYR A 86 1.79 -16.34 26.01
C TYR A 86 2.29 -17.43 26.95
N GLN A 87 1.78 -18.66 26.82
CA GLN A 87 2.43 -19.86 27.32
C GLN A 87 3.31 -20.42 26.20
N PRO A 88 4.64 -20.46 26.34
CA PRO A 88 5.48 -21.30 25.50
C PRO A 88 5.45 -22.71 26.09
N GLU A 89 4.83 -23.66 25.38
CA GLU A 89 5.04 -25.07 25.70
C GLU A 89 6.49 -25.46 25.42
N ALA A 90 7.09 -26.14 26.39
CA ALA A 90 8.44 -26.65 26.34
C ALA A 90 8.54 -27.80 25.34
N ILE A 91 9.50 -27.70 24.42
CA ILE A 91 9.97 -28.85 23.65
C ILE A 91 11.48 -29.00 23.94
N SER A 92 11.78 -30.05 24.71
CA SER A 92 13.08 -30.72 24.88
C SER A 92 13.53 -31.31 23.54
N ASP A 93 14.75 -31.13 23.04
CA ASP A 93 16.06 -31.73 23.41
C ASP A 93 16.65 -32.38 22.11
N TYR A 94 17.98 -32.56 22.11
CA TYR A 94 18.88 -33.25 21.17
C TYR A 94 19.11 -32.74 19.72
N GLY A 95 20.33 -32.24 19.49
CA GLY A 95 21.29 -32.90 18.58
C GLY A 95 21.27 -32.62 17.07
N GLU A 96 22.24 -31.80 16.64
CA GLU A 96 23.18 -32.06 15.52
C GLU A 96 22.70 -32.10 14.04
N SER A 97 23.30 -31.16 13.28
CA SER A 97 23.76 -31.18 11.88
C SER A 97 22.78 -31.21 10.67
N SER A 98 23.03 -30.21 9.81
CA SER A 98 22.93 -30.20 8.34
C SER A 98 21.58 -30.48 7.65
N SER A 99 21.02 -29.44 7.04
CA SER A 99 20.91 -29.26 5.57
C SER A 99 19.73 -28.38 5.17
N ASP A 100 20.01 -27.45 4.26
CA ASP A 100 19.11 -26.85 3.27
C ASP A 100 17.68 -26.48 3.68
N VAL A 101 17.50 -25.27 4.21
CA VAL A 101 16.19 -24.58 4.14
C VAL A 101 16.26 -23.53 3.03
N LYS A 102 15.87 -23.95 1.82
CA LYS A 102 15.57 -23.04 0.71
C LYS A 102 14.47 -22.09 1.15
N ASN A 103 14.86 -20.83 1.30
CA ASN A 103 13.98 -19.71 1.62
C ASN A 103 13.02 -19.49 0.44
N VAL A 104 11.83 -20.08 0.53
CA VAL A 104 10.74 -19.86 -0.43
C VAL A 104 10.13 -18.48 -0.13
N HIS A 105 10.80 -17.45 -0.62
CA HIS A 105 10.20 -16.15 -0.89
C HIS A 105 9.28 -16.30 -2.11
N THR A 106 8.06 -16.81 -1.91
CA THR A 106 7.03 -16.70 -2.95
C THR A 106 6.44 -15.30 -2.89
N ARG A 107 7.20 -14.38 -3.49
CA ARG A 107 6.75 -13.25 -4.33
C ARG A 107 5.28 -12.85 -4.19
N ASN A 108 5.04 -11.75 -3.49
CA ASN A 108 3.91 -10.86 -3.76
C ASN A 108 4.18 -9.93 -4.97
N ASN A 109 5.20 -10.23 -5.80
CA ASN A 109 5.60 -9.41 -6.94
C ASN A 109 4.48 -9.26 -8.00
N THR A 110 3.56 -10.22 -8.11
CA THR A 110 2.61 -10.29 -9.23
C THR A 110 1.52 -9.23 -9.23
N LEU A 111 1.13 -8.67 -8.07
CA LEU A 111 0.13 -7.60 -8.01
C LEU A 111 0.78 -6.24 -8.18
N GLU A 112 1.91 -6.02 -7.49
CA GLU A 112 2.68 -4.79 -7.59
C GLU A 112 3.19 -4.56 -9.02
N GLU A 113 3.70 -5.60 -9.66
CA GLU A 113 4.15 -5.56 -11.06
C GLU A 113 3.00 -5.25 -12.03
N LYS A 114 1.81 -5.83 -11.80
CA LYS A 114 0.62 -5.48 -12.60
C LYS A 114 0.17 -4.04 -12.39
N VAL A 115 0.27 -3.51 -11.17
CA VAL A 115 -0.04 -2.10 -10.89
C VAL A 115 0.97 -1.19 -11.56
N LEU A 116 2.26 -1.53 -11.51
CA LEU A 116 3.32 -0.82 -12.23
C LEU A 116 3.12 -0.84 -13.74
N ASP A 117 2.67 -1.96 -14.30
CA ASP A 117 2.40 -2.10 -15.73
C ASP A 117 1.20 -1.26 -16.17
N MET A 118 0.10 -1.31 -15.40
CA MET A 118 -1.06 -0.43 -15.63
C MET A 118 -0.69 1.07 -15.54
N LEU A 119 0.18 1.46 -14.60
CA LEU A 119 0.64 2.84 -14.46
C LEU A 119 1.52 3.29 -15.63
N LYS A 120 2.32 2.39 -16.21
CA LYS A 120 3.12 2.69 -17.40
C LYS A 120 2.23 2.94 -18.62
N VAL A 121 1.24 2.08 -18.85
CA VAL A 121 0.27 2.24 -19.95
C VAL A 121 -0.48 3.57 -19.85
N ILE A 122 -0.92 3.94 -18.63
CA ILE A 122 -1.60 5.23 -18.41
C ILE A 122 -0.66 6.41 -18.70
N LYS A 123 0.63 6.29 -18.36
CA LYS A 123 1.61 7.34 -18.60
C LYS A 123 1.91 7.50 -20.10
N GLU A 124 2.07 6.39 -20.82
CA GLU A 124 2.22 6.41 -22.28
C GLU A 124 1.01 7.05 -22.98
N ASP A 125 -0.21 6.78 -22.47
CA ASP A 125 -1.46 7.40 -22.94
C ASP A 125 -1.60 8.90 -22.62
N GLU A 126 -0.92 9.42 -21.59
CA GLU A 126 -0.94 10.86 -21.27
C GLU A 126 0.01 11.67 -22.16
N ASP A 127 1.10 11.07 -22.62
CA ASP A 127 2.13 11.72 -23.44
C ASP A 127 1.77 11.76 -24.95
N ASP A 128 0.68 11.13 -25.38
CA ASP A 128 0.20 11.13 -26.76
C ASP A 128 -0.53 12.45 -27.12
N GLU A 129 0.15 13.30 -27.89
CA GLU A 129 -0.34 14.61 -28.35
C GLU A 129 -1.65 14.50 -29.15
N ASP A 130 -1.74 13.53 -30.06
CA ASP A 130 -2.92 13.32 -30.91
C ASP A 130 -4.12 12.88 -30.05
N ARG A 131 -3.88 12.00 -29.08
CA ARG A 131 -4.91 11.56 -28.13
C ARG A 131 -5.43 12.72 -27.28
N GLN A 132 -4.54 13.58 -26.78
CA GLN A 132 -4.95 14.74 -25.98
C GLN A 132 -5.75 15.75 -26.80
N PHE A 133 -5.37 15.96 -28.07
CA PHE A 133 -6.15 16.77 -28.99
C PHE A 133 -7.56 16.21 -29.19
N ILE A 134 -7.70 14.90 -29.47
CA ILE A 134 -9.02 14.27 -29.64
C ILE A 134 -9.83 14.32 -28.34
N LEU A 135 -9.20 14.13 -27.17
CA LEU A 135 -9.86 14.27 -25.87
C LEU A 135 -10.36 15.69 -25.62
N SER A 136 -9.66 16.72 -26.11
CA SER A 136 -10.11 18.11 -26.02
C SER A 136 -11.42 18.37 -26.78
N LEU A 137 -11.77 17.51 -27.75
CA LEU A 137 -13.04 17.56 -28.51
C LEU A 137 -14.17 16.82 -27.80
N VAL A 138 -13.91 16.03 -26.76
CA VAL A 138 -14.96 15.29 -26.03
C VAL A 138 -16.04 16.23 -25.45
N PRO A 139 -15.73 17.38 -24.83
CA PRO A 139 -16.75 18.30 -24.35
C PRO A 139 -17.70 18.79 -25.46
N THR A 140 -17.19 19.05 -26.67
CA THR A 140 -18.02 19.51 -27.79
C THR A 140 -18.89 18.38 -28.32
N LEU A 141 -18.32 17.17 -28.46
CA LEU A 141 -19.04 15.97 -28.88
C LEU A 141 -20.11 15.55 -27.85
N ARG A 142 -19.89 15.81 -26.56
CA ARG A 142 -20.83 15.45 -25.49
C ARG A 142 -22.12 16.26 -25.56
N ASN A 143 -22.06 17.49 -26.06
CA ASN A 143 -23.20 18.39 -26.23
C ASN A 143 -24.10 18.05 -27.43
N LEU A 144 -23.69 17.10 -28.28
CA LEU A 144 -24.45 16.68 -29.46
C LEU A 144 -25.48 15.59 -29.13
N ASN A 145 -26.58 15.58 -29.88
CA ASN A 145 -27.57 14.49 -29.84
C ASN A 145 -27.04 13.21 -30.51
N GLU A 146 -27.64 12.05 -30.26
CA GLU A 146 -27.14 10.75 -30.78
C GLU A 146 -27.00 10.72 -32.30
N LYS A 147 -27.99 11.24 -33.03
CA LYS A 147 -27.92 11.36 -34.50
C LYS A 147 -26.75 12.25 -34.95
N GLN A 148 -26.54 13.37 -34.27
CA GLN A 148 -25.44 14.29 -34.58
C GLN A 148 -24.07 13.68 -34.26
N LYS A 149 -23.96 12.87 -33.19
CA LYS A 149 -22.75 12.11 -32.87
C LYS A 149 -22.43 11.08 -33.95
N LEU A 150 -23.43 10.39 -34.47
CA LEU A 150 -23.26 9.45 -35.58
C LEU A 150 -22.79 10.16 -36.84
N THR A 151 -23.44 11.28 -37.21
CA THR A 151 -23.01 12.09 -38.36
C THR A 151 -21.58 12.61 -38.19
N ALA A 152 -21.24 13.17 -37.04
CA ALA A 152 -19.89 13.67 -36.76
C ALA A 152 -18.82 12.56 -36.87
N ARG A 153 -19.12 11.34 -36.41
CA ARG A 153 -18.21 10.20 -36.57
C ARG A 153 -17.99 9.83 -38.04
N ILE A 154 -19.05 9.83 -38.83
CA ILE A 154 -18.96 9.55 -40.28
C ILE A 154 -18.10 10.61 -40.96
N GLU A 155 -18.37 11.90 -40.72
CA GLU A 155 -17.64 13.01 -41.32
C GLU A 155 -16.15 13.00 -40.93
N ILE A 156 -15.82 12.74 -39.66
CA ILE A 156 -14.42 12.61 -39.21
C ILE A 156 -13.72 11.47 -39.95
N LEU A 157 -14.39 10.32 -40.12
CA LEU A 157 -13.84 9.17 -40.83
C LEU A 157 -13.63 9.46 -42.33
N GLU A 158 -14.56 10.18 -42.97
CA GLU A 158 -14.43 10.60 -44.37
C GLU A 158 -13.23 11.54 -44.56
N VAL A 159 -13.03 12.50 -43.66
CA VAL A 159 -11.87 13.41 -43.69
C VAL A 159 -10.56 12.62 -43.54
N LEU A 160 -10.49 11.70 -42.57
CA LEU A 160 -9.31 10.86 -42.38
C LEU A 160 -9.05 9.97 -43.59
N GLN A 161 -10.10 9.42 -44.19
CA GLN A 161 -10.01 8.63 -45.41
C GLN A 161 -9.41 9.46 -46.55
N ASN A 162 -9.96 10.64 -46.82
CA ASN A 162 -9.48 11.50 -47.90
C ASN A 162 -8.01 11.88 -47.72
N ILE A 163 -7.62 12.30 -46.51
CA ILE A 163 -6.23 12.67 -46.22
C ILE A 163 -5.28 11.47 -46.37
N SER A 164 -5.71 10.27 -45.94
CA SER A 164 -4.92 9.03 -46.05
C SER A 164 -4.72 8.60 -47.52
N PHE A 165 -5.72 8.82 -48.38
CA PHE A 165 -5.67 8.44 -49.80
C PHE A 165 -5.09 9.53 -50.73
N GLU A 166 -5.13 10.81 -50.35
CA GLU A 166 -4.50 11.90 -51.14
C GLU A 166 -2.96 11.92 -51.07
N GLN A 167 -2.36 11.17 -50.13
CA GLN A 167 -0.91 11.05 -49.95
C GLN A 167 -0.31 9.82 -50.67
N ASN A 168 -1.08 9.11 -51.50
CA ASN A 168 -0.64 8.00 -52.37
C ASN A 168 -0.76 8.38 -53.85
#